data_AF-A0AAP0E7D4-F1
#
_entry.id   AF-A0AAP0E7D4-F1
#
_cell.length_a   1.000
_cell.length_b   1.000
_cell.length_c   1.000
_cell.angle_alpha   90.00
_cell.angle_beta   90.00
_cell.angle_gamma   90.00
#
_symmetry.space_group_name_H-M   'P 1'
#
loop_
_entity.id
_entity.type
_entity.pdbx_description
1 polymer ?
#
loop_
_entity_poly.entity_id
_entity_poly.type
_entity_poly.pdbx_seq_one_letter_code
_entity_poly.pdbx_strand_id
1 'polypeptide(L)'
;MSGHQCCDNPPTLSASSGNGRVEDVGGVKSYVSGFIDSNAAVLLVSDVFGYEAPNLRKLGDKVAAAGFYVVIPDLLYGDPYSTGQEFFSWLPSHSPVRDKGAEDTKPIISHLKSKGISAIGAAGFCWGAKVVAQLAKTDDIKAVVMLHPSLISLDDIKVDQMSPPELVRQFKDVVKPEVRIL
;
A
#
# COMPACT_ATOMS: atom_id res chain seq x y z
N MET A 1 15.93 -8.86 -3.05
CA MET A 1 14.87 -8.92 -4.07
C MET A 1 14.01 -10.14 -3.77
N SER A 2 12.74 -9.95 -3.43
CA SER A 2 11.79 -11.06 -3.25
C SER A 2 11.67 -11.80 -4.60
N GLY A 3 12.12 -13.05 -4.68
CA GLY A 3 11.99 -13.87 -5.89
C GLY A 3 10.55 -14.35 -6.14
N HIS A 4 10.39 -15.26 -7.11
CA HIS A 4 9.14 -15.99 -7.43
C HIS A 4 8.30 -16.44 -6.22
N GLN A 5 8.95 -16.78 -5.10
CA GLN A 5 8.35 -17.23 -3.84
C GLN A 5 7.21 -16.36 -3.28
N CYS A 6 7.15 -15.06 -3.61
CA CYS A 6 6.02 -14.22 -3.18
C CYS A 6 4.68 -14.65 -3.82
N CYS A 7 4.72 -15.13 -5.06
CA CYS A 7 3.53 -15.52 -5.82
C CYS A 7 3.12 -16.98 -5.60
N ASP A 8 3.94 -17.77 -4.90
CA ASP A 8 3.77 -19.22 -4.80
C ASP A 8 2.90 -19.66 -3.62
N ASN A 9 2.49 -18.72 -2.75
CA ASN A 9 1.70 -19.02 -1.55
C ASN A 9 0.56 -18.01 -1.36
N PRO A 10 -0.52 -18.10 -2.16
CA PRO A 10 -1.64 -17.19 -2.09
C PRO A 10 -2.43 -17.41 -0.79
N PRO A 11 -2.92 -16.35 -0.14
CA PRO A 11 -3.80 -16.50 1.00
C PRO A 11 -5.15 -17.08 0.55
N THR A 12 -5.80 -17.86 1.41
CA THR A 12 -7.23 -18.13 1.26
C THR A 12 -8.01 -16.85 1.57
N LEU A 13 -8.60 -16.22 0.55
CA LEU A 13 -9.39 -15.01 0.71
C LEU A 13 -10.68 -15.27 1.50
N SER A 14 -11.09 -14.29 2.30
CA SER A 14 -12.33 -14.39 3.08
C SER A 14 -12.97 -13.02 3.25
N ALA A 15 -14.11 -12.84 2.59
CA ALA A 15 -14.93 -11.62 2.70
C ALA A 15 -15.44 -11.37 4.13
N SER A 16 -15.55 -12.43 4.95
CA SER A 16 -15.98 -12.34 6.37
C SER A 16 -14.82 -12.19 7.36
N SER A 17 -13.57 -12.10 6.88
CA SER A 17 -12.43 -11.91 7.76
C SER A 17 -12.33 -10.48 8.30
N GLY A 18 -11.93 -10.39 9.58
CA GLY A 18 -11.78 -9.13 10.31
C GLY A 18 -13.03 -8.76 11.13
N ASN A 19 -12.87 -7.77 12.01
CA ASN A 19 -13.92 -7.25 12.92
C ASN A 19 -14.53 -5.92 12.45
N GLY A 20 -14.01 -5.36 11.37
CA GLY A 20 -14.44 -4.14 10.72
C GLY A 20 -15.60 -4.38 9.74
N ARG A 21 -15.76 -3.48 8.78
CA ARG A 21 -16.85 -3.52 7.80
C ARG A 21 -16.36 -3.11 6.42
N VAL A 22 -17.09 -3.51 5.38
CA VAL A 22 -16.84 -3.03 4.01
C VAL A 22 -17.78 -1.88 3.71
N GLU A 23 -17.24 -0.77 3.22
CA GLU A 23 -18.02 0.41 2.82
C GLU A 23 -17.35 1.13 1.62
N ASP A 24 -18.04 2.12 1.08
CA ASP A 24 -17.49 3.02 0.07
C ASP A 24 -16.74 4.16 0.76
N VAL A 25 -15.46 4.33 0.42
CA VAL A 25 -14.63 5.45 0.90
C VAL A 25 -14.13 6.21 -0.32
N GLY A 26 -14.73 7.36 -0.61
CA GLY A 26 -14.34 8.16 -1.77
C GLY A 26 -14.57 7.45 -3.11
N GLY A 27 -15.62 6.64 -3.25
CA GLY A 27 -15.91 5.89 -4.47
C GLY A 27 -15.15 4.58 -4.61
N VAL A 28 -14.31 4.22 -3.62
CA VAL A 28 -13.53 2.99 -3.63
C VAL A 28 -14.04 2.07 -2.53
N LYS A 29 -14.45 0.85 -2.91
CA LYS A 29 -14.81 -0.20 -1.96
C LYS A 29 -13.63 -0.47 -1.05
N SER A 30 -13.85 -0.39 0.25
CA SER A 30 -12.78 -0.50 1.24
C SER A 30 -13.25 -1.27 2.45
N TYR A 31 -12.38 -2.09 3.02
CA TYR A 31 -12.55 -2.57 4.38
C TYR A 31 -12.07 -1.49 5.35
N VAL A 32 -12.89 -1.14 6.33
CA VAL A 32 -12.59 -0.13 7.33
C VAL A 32 -12.70 -0.67 8.75
N SER A 33 -11.87 -0.15 9.63
CA SER A 33 -11.84 -0.53 11.05
C SER A 33 -11.50 0.68 11.91
N GLY A 34 -12.04 0.74 13.13
CA GLY A 34 -11.90 1.90 14.03
C GLY A 34 -12.94 3.00 13.82
N PHE A 35 -12.81 4.09 14.57
CA PHE A 35 -13.76 5.21 14.58
C PHE A 35 -13.34 6.31 13.61
N ILE A 36 -14.25 6.74 12.74
CA ILE A 36 -13.99 7.81 11.75
C ILE A 36 -13.67 9.16 12.41
N ASP A 37 -14.15 9.40 13.63
CA ASP A 37 -13.87 10.60 14.43
C ASP A 37 -12.47 10.61 15.06
N SER A 38 -11.64 9.61 14.75
CA SER A 38 -10.23 9.62 15.13
C SER A 38 -9.52 10.80 14.48
N ASN A 39 -8.52 11.40 15.12
CA ASN A 39 -7.76 12.51 14.50
C ASN A 39 -6.85 12.05 13.36
N ALA A 40 -6.51 10.76 13.33
CA ALA A 40 -5.55 10.16 12.42
C ALA A 40 -6.10 8.90 11.75
N ALA A 41 -5.75 8.71 10.47
CA ALA A 41 -6.05 7.52 9.70
C ALA A 41 -4.79 6.81 9.18
N VAL A 42 -4.93 5.51 8.90
CA VAL A 42 -3.91 4.69 8.25
C VAL A 42 -4.51 4.00 7.03
N LEU A 43 -3.93 4.24 5.86
CA LEU A 43 -4.22 3.52 4.63
C LEU A 43 -3.33 2.27 4.55
N LEU A 44 -3.92 1.07 4.54
CA LEU A 44 -3.18 -0.18 4.32
C LEU A 44 -3.43 -0.66 2.89
N VAL A 45 -2.40 -0.61 2.04
CA VAL A 45 -2.50 -1.01 0.64
C VAL A 45 -2.04 -2.45 0.47
N SER A 46 -2.94 -3.32 0.00
CA SER A 46 -2.68 -4.74 -0.14
C SER A 46 -1.51 -5.07 -1.07
N ASP A 47 -1.05 -6.31 -0.96
CA ASP A 47 -0.30 -6.94 -2.05
C ASP A 47 -1.24 -7.31 -3.21
N VAL A 48 -0.71 -8.08 -4.14
CA VAL A 48 -1.39 -8.52 -5.37
C VAL A 48 -2.58 -9.45 -5.10
N PHE A 49 -2.69 -10.04 -3.91
CA PHE A 49 -3.79 -10.93 -3.55
C PHE A 49 -5.03 -10.19 -3.04
N GLY A 50 -4.93 -8.87 -2.84
CA GLY A 50 -6.07 -8.00 -2.60
C GLY A 50 -6.48 -7.84 -1.13
N TYR A 51 -7.45 -6.96 -0.92
CA TYR A 51 -7.86 -6.47 0.39
C TYR A 51 -8.63 -7.50 1.25
N GLU A 52 -9.02 -8.63 0.67
CA GLU A 52 -9.73 -9.73 1.36
C GLU A 52 -8.77 -10.73 2.02
N ALA A 53 -7.46 -10.51 1.91
CA ALA A 53 -6.45 -11.31 2.59
C ALA A 53 -6.66 -11.23 4.12
N PRO A 54 -6.94 -12.36 4.82
CA PRO A 54 -7.34 -12.32 6.23
C PRO A 54 -6.30 -11.69 7.15
N ASN A 55 -5.02 -11.88 6.85
CA ASN A 55 -3.94 -11.32 7.66
C ASN A 55 -3.84 -9.80 7.53
N LEU A 56 -4.16 -9.25 6.36
CA LEU A 56 -4.20 -7.81 6.11
C LEU A 56 -5.33 -7.16 6.92
N ARG A 57 -6.54 -7.74 6.88
CA ARG A 57 -7.68 -7.23 7.67
C ARG A 57 -7.45 -7.34 9.18
N LYS A 58 -6.91 -8.48 9.64
CA LYS A 58 -6.52 -8.65 11.06
C LYS A 58 -5.45 -7.64 11.49
N LEU A 59 -4.50 -7.31 10.62
CA LEU A 59 -3.53 -6.25 10.89
C LEU A 59 -4.24 -4.89 10.98
N GLY A 60 -5.16 -4.60 10.06
CA GLY A 60 -5.97 -3.40 10.11
C GLY A 60 -6.75 -3.26 11.41
N ASP A 61 -7.36 -4.34 11.90
CA ASP A 61 -8.07 -4.33 13.19
C ASP A 61 -7.14 -4.04 14.37
N LYS A 62 -5.91 -4.57 14.34
CA LYS A 62 -4.90 -4.28 15.38
C LYS A 62 -4.46 -2.82 15.34
N VAL A 63 -4.28 -2.25 14.14
CA VAL A 63 -3.94 -0.83 13.99
C VAL A 63 -5.12 0.05 14.45
N ALA A 64 -6.35 -0.35 14.14
CA ALA A 64 -7.55 0.34 14.61
C ALA A 64 -7.68 0.31 16.14
N ALA A 65 -7.40 -0.84 16.76
CA ALA A 65 -7.37 -0.98 18.21
C ALA A 65 -6.28 -0.10 18.89
N ALA A 66 -5.27 0.34 18.13
CA ALA A 66 -4.27 1.30 18.59
C ALA A 66 -4.71 2.77 18.48
N GLY A 67 -5.96 3.04 18.06
CA GLY A 67 -6.55 4.38 18.06
C GLY A 67 -6.55 5.11 16.71
N PHE A 68 -6.39 4.38 15.60
CA PHE A 68 -6.43 4.95 14.25
C PHE A 68 -7.72 4.57 13.50
N TYR A 69 -8.17 5.42 12.59
CA TYR A 69 -9.11 4.99 11.57
C TYR A 69 -8.38 4.26 10.45
N VAL A 70 -8.70 3.00 10.19
CA VAL A 70 -8.00 2.19 9.18
C VAL A 70 -8.85 2.02 7.94
N VAL A 71 -8.24 2.24 6.78
CA VAL A 71 -8.84 2.00 5.47
C VAL A 71 -7.97 1.03 4.68
N ILE A 72 -8.56 -0.05 4.17
CA ILE A 72 -7.91 -1.05 3.32
C ILE A 72 -8.69 -1.09 1.99
N PRO A 73 -8.26 -0.33 0.97
CA PRO A 73 -9.00 -0.18 -0.27
C PRO A 73 -8.83 -1.36 -1.22
N ASP A 74 -9.88 -1.67 -1.97
CA ASP A 74 -9.86 -2.58 -3.11
C ASP A 74 -9.34 -1.87 -4.37
N LEU A 75 -8.02 -1.60 -4.41
CA LEU A 75 -7.37 -0.98 -5.59
C LEU A 75 -7.17 -1.96 -6.76
N LEU A 76 -7.52 -3.23 -6.56
CA LEU A 76 -7.50 -4.26 -7.59
C LEU A 76 -8.89 -4.48 -8.20
N TYR A 77 -9.93 -3.81 -7.69
CA TYR A 77 -11.30 -3.83 -8.23
C TYR A 77 -11.90 -5.24 -8.33
N GLY A 78 -11.65 -6.07 -7.32
CA GLY A 78 -12.11 -7.46 -7.30
C GLY A 78 -11.39 -8.39 -8.27
N ASP A 79 -10.27 -7.95 -8.87
CA ASP A 79 -9.42 -8.74 -9.78
C ASP A 79 -8.00 -8.97 -9.21
N PRO A 80 -7.86 -9.64 -8.05
CA PRO A 80 -6.56 -9.95 -7.48
C PRO A 80 -5.80 -10.96 -8.34
N TYR A 81 -4.47 -10.90 -8.25
CA TYR A 81 -3.60 -11.85 -8.93
C TYR A 81 -3.89 -13.29 -8.47
N SER A 82 -3.99 -14.18 -9.44
CA SER A 82 -4.17 -15.61 -9.24
C SER A 82 -2.92 -16.38 -9.69
N THR A 83 -2.50 -17.37 -8.92
CA THR A 83 -1.23 -18.09 -9.11
C THR A 83 -1.13 -18.93 -10.39
N GLY A 84 -2.20 -19.01 -11.18
CA GLY A 84 -2.21 -19.62 -12.51
C GLY A 84 -2.04 -18.64 -13.68
N GLN A 85 -1.88 -17.34 -13.41
CA GLN A 85 -1.70 -16.30 -14.43
C GLN A 85 -0.24 -15.83 -14.44
N GLU A 86 0.28 -15.46 -15.62
CA GLU A 86 1.58 -14.79 -15.71
C GLU A 86 1.53 -13.39 -15.08
N PHE A 87 2.36 -13.17 -14.05
CA PHE A 87 2.39 -11.92 -13.29
C PHE A 87 2.60 -10.67 -14.17
N PHE A 88 3.51 -10.75 -15.14
CA PHE A 88 3.79 -9.63 -16.05
C PHE A 88 2.67 -9.38 -17.07
N SER A 89 1.74 -10.33 -17.24
CA SER A 89 0.53 -10.14 -18.03
C SER A 89 -0.60 -9.53 -17.21
N TRP A 90 -0.65 -9.79 -15.89
CA TRP A 90 -1.62 -9.18 -14.97
C TRP A 90 -1.29 -7.70 -14.67
N LEU A 91 0.00 -7.38 -14.51
CA LEU A 91 0.48 -6.09 -14.03
C LEU A 91 0.07 -4.85 -14.87
N PRO A 92 0.06 -4.88 -16.22
CA PRO A 92 -0.32 -3.71 -17.03
C PRO A 92 -1.76 -3.24 -16.75
N SER A 93 -2.68 -4.18 -16.51
CA SER A 93 -4.07 -3.88 -16.14
C SER A 93 -4.23 -3.50 -14.67
N HIS A 94 -3.17 -3.62 -13.86
CA HIS A 94 -3.15 -3.38 -12.42
C HIS A 94 -1.96 -2.51 -12.04
N SER A 95 -1.75 -1.42 -12.77
CA SER A 95 -0.64 -0.51 -12.53
C SER A 95 -0.70 0.05 -11.10
N PRO A 96 0.39 -0.04 -10.31
CA PRO A 96 0.45 0.54 -8.96
C PRO A 96 0.55 2.07 -8.97
N VAL A 97 0.62 2.71 -10.14
CA VAL A 97 0.88 4.16 -10.26
C VAL A 97 -0.27 4.86 -10.98
N ARG A 98 -0.41 4.66 -12.29
CA ARG A 98 -1.38 5.36 -13.15
C ARG A 98 -2.64 4.54 -13.32
N ASP A 99 -3.77 5.23 -13.50
CA ASP A 99 -5.11 4.71 -13.81
C ASP A 99 -5.72 3.75 -12.77
N LYS A 100 -4.92 3.25 -11.82
CA LYS A 100 -5.36 2.48 -10.66
C LYS A 100 -4.64 2.91 -9.38
N GLY A 101 -3.66 2.12 -8.92
CA GLY A 101 -3.05 2.15 -7.59
C GLY A 101 -2.98 3.51 -6.90
N ALA A 102 -1.93 4.30 -7.14
CA ALA A 102 -1.74 5.58 -6.45
C ALA A 102 -2.81 6.64 -6.77
N GLU A 103 -3.25 6.72 -8.02
CA GLU A 103 -4.24 7.71 -8.46
C GLU A 103 -5.59 7.53 -7.74
N ASP A 104 -6.05 6.29 -7.58
CA ASP A 104 -7.33 5.97 -6.95
C ASP A 104 -7.33 6.13 -5.43
N THR A 105 -6.16 6.32 -4.82
CA THR A 105 -6.11 6.71 -3.40
C THR A 105 -6.44 8.19 -3.17
N LYS A 106 -6.32 9.05 -4.20
CA LYS A 106 -6.62 10.49 -4.07
C LYS A 106 -8.03 10.77 -3.57
N PRO A 107 -9.11 10.20 -4.15
CA PRO A 107 -10.45 10.45 -3.65
C PRO A 107 -10.68 9.86 -2.24
N ILE A 108 -9.99 8.78 -1.86
CA ILE A 108 -10.00 8.24 -0.49
C ILE A 108 -9.40 9.27 0.47
N ILE A 109 -8.22 9.81 0.15
CA ILE A 109 -7.52 10.83 0.94
C ILE A 109 -8.40 12.07 1.09
N SER A 110 -9.01 12.55 0.00
CA SER A 110 -9.94 13.69 0.04
C SER A 110 -11.15 13.40 0.92
N HIS A 111 -11.73 12.19 0.83
CA HIS A 111 -12.83 11.77 1.68
C HIS A 111 -12.44 11.82 3.16
N LEU A 112 -11.30 11.23 3.54
CA LEU A 112 -10.80 11.22 4.91
C LEU A 112 -10.61 12.64 5.45
N LYS A 113 -9.97 13.52 4.67
CA LYS A 113 -9.81 14.93 5.06
C LYS A 113 -11.15 15.63 5.25
N SER A 114 -12.13 15.38 4.38
CA SER A 114 -13.48 15.95 4.53
C SER A 114 -14.21 15.51 5.81
N LYS A 115 -13.83 14.36 6.37
CA LYS A 115 -14.34 13.83 7.64
C LYS A 115 -13.60 14.35 8.87
N GLY A 116 -12.64 15.27 8.69
CA GLY A 116 -11.89 15.88 9.78
C GLY A 116 -10.58 15.15 10.13
N ILE A 117 -10.19 14.11 9.38
CA ILE A 117 -8.89 13.46 9.57
C ILE A 117 -7.78 14.45 9.24
N SER A 118 -6.92 14.73 10.22
CA SER A 118 -5.85 15.73 10.13
C SER A 118 -4.49 15.12 9.80
N ALA A 119 -4.29 13.84 10.09
CA ALA A 119 -3.06 13.11 9.81
C ALA A 119 -3.37 11.77 9.15
N ILE A 120 -2.76 11.51 7.99
CA ILE A 120 -2.92 10.23 7.27
C ILE A 120 -1.54 9.60 7.13
N GLY A 121 -1.37 8.39 7.64
CA GLY A 121 -0.23 7.52 7.34
C GLY A 121 -0.62 6.46 6.30
N ALA A 122 0.37 5.85 5.65
CA ALA A 122 0.12 4.73 4.75
C ALA A 122 1.13 3.59 4.95
N ALA A 123 0.70 2.35 4.78
CA ALA A 123 1.59 1.20 4.70
C ALA A 123 1.23 0.33 3.48
N GLY A 124 2.24 -0.18 2.79
CA GLY A 124 2.06 -0.94 1.56
C GLY A 124 2.86 -2.23 1.55
N PHE A 125 2.25 -3.30 1.01
CA PHE A 125 2.80 -4.65 0.95
C PHE A 125 3.08 -5.06 -0.51
N CYS A 126 4.29 -5.53 -0.84
CA CYS A 126 4.65 -5.93 -2.22
C CYS A 126 4.29 -4.85 -3.27
N TRP A 127 3.28 -5.11 -4.10
CA TRP A 127 2.70 -4.19 -5.08
C TRP A 127 2.22 -2.88 -4.43
N GLY A 128 1.55 -2.98 -3.27
CA GLY A 128 1.11 -1.83 -2.49
C GLY A 128 2.24 -0.96 -1.97
N ALA A 129 3.47 -1.48 -1.87
CA ALA A 129 4.62 -0.67 -1.49
C ALA A 129 4.94 0.39 -2.55
N LYS A 130 4.80 0.05 -3.84
CA LYS A 130 4.95 1.02 -4.94
C LYS A 130 3.89 2.10 -4.91
N VAL A 131 2.65 1.73 -4.55
CA VAL A 131 1.54 2.68 -4.36
C VAL A 131 1.91 3.70 -3.28
N VAL A 132 2.23 3.25 -2.06
CA VAL A 132 2.55 4.17 -0.95
C VAL A 132 3.84 4.96 -1.20
N ALA A 133 4.80 4.42 -1.98
CA ALA A 133 5.97 5.18 -2.41
C ALA A 133 5.61 6.35 -3.35
N GLN A 134 4.54 6.25 -4.15
CA GLN A 134 4.03 7.43 -4.87
C GLN A 134 3.36 8.42 -3.93
N LEU A 135 2.60 7.93 -2.95
CA LEU A 135 1.93 8.81 -2.00
C LEU A 135 2.91 9.59 -1.12
N ALA A 136 4.08 9.01 -0.85
CA ALA A 136 5.18 9.71 -0.17
C ALA A 136 5.69 10.95 -0.93
N LYS A 137 5.34 11.11 -2.22
CA LYS A 137 5.71 12.26 -3.04
C LYS A 137 4.71 13.42 -2.91
N THR A 138 3.66 13.27 -2.10
CA THR A 138 2.66 14.31 -1.84
C THR A 138 2.70 14.76 -0.38
N ASP A 139 2.16 15.94 -0.09
CA ASP A 139 2.07 16.47 1.29
C ASP A 139 0.86 15.91 2.06
N ASP A 140 0.06 15.04 1.43
CA ASP A 140 -1.16 14.49 2.01
C ASP A 140 -0.87 13.38 3.04
N ILE A 141 0.25 12.66 2.88
CA ILE A 141 0.63 11.54 3.71
C ILE A 141 1.79 11.94 4.63
N LYS A 142 1.62 11.73 5.94
CA LYS A 142 2.59 12.11 6.97
C LYS A 142 3.73 11.12 7.13
N ALA A 143 3.47 9.83 6.87
CA ALA A 143 4.46 8.78 6.97
C ALA A 143 4.06 7.61 6.07
N VAL A 144 5.06 6.96 5.47
CA VAL A 144 4.87 5.73 4.69
C VAL A 144 5.70 4.58 5.25
N VAL A 145 5.15 3.38 5.25
CA VAL A 145 5.85 2.14 5.60
C VAL A 145 5.76 1.17 4.43
N MET A 146 6.91 0.69 3.96
CA MET A 146 6.97 -0.30 2.87
C MET A 146 7.38 -1.65 3.44
N LEU A 147 6.55 -2.67 3.23
CA LEU A 147 6.79 -4.03 3.68
C LEU A 147 7.04 -4.92 2.46
N HIS A 148 8.21 -5.59 2.45
CA HIS A 148 8.69 -6.43 1.35
C HIS A 148 8.43 -5.82 -0.06
N PRO A 149 8.92 -4.59 -0.31
CA PRO A 149 8.52 -3.79 -1.47
C PRO A 149 8.84 -4.44 -2.81
N SER A 150 8.03 -4.13 -3.82
CA SER A 150 8.25 -4.50 -5.22
C SER A 150 8.05 -3.31 -6.15
N LEU A 151 8.65 -3.35 -7.34
CA LEU A 151 8.52 -2.32 -8.40
C LEU A 151 9.05 -0.91 -8.03
N ILE A 152 9.84 -0.81 -6.94
CA ILE A 152 10.50 0.44 -6.54
C ILE A 152 11.63 0.77 -7.50
N SER A 153 11.67 2.02 -7.97
CA SER A 153 12.76 2.57 -8.78
C SER A 153 13.44 3.74 -8.07
N LEU A 154 14.58 4.19 -8.59
CA LEU A 154 15.28 5.36 -8.06
C LEU A 154 14.42 6.63 -8.10
N ASP A 155 13.49 6.74 -9.07
CA ASP A 155 12.56 7.87 -9.15
C ASP A 155 11.54 7.93 -8.00
N ASP A 156 11.40 6.83 -7.25
CA ASP A 156 10.58 6.78 -6.03
C ASP A 156 11.31 7.30 -4.81
N ILE A 157 12.63 7.43 -4.90
CA ILE A 157 13.49 7.77 -3.79
C ILE A 157 14.01 9.18 -4.05
N LYS A 158 13.23 10.16 -3.60
CA LYS A 158 13.72 11.53 -3.52
C LYS A 158 14.42 11.71 -2.19
N VAL A 159 15.71 12.00 -2.28
CA VAL A 159 16.52 12.36 -1.13
C VAL A 159 16.55 13.88 -1.07
N ASP A 160 16.03 14.45 0.02
CA ASP A 160 16.06 15.88 0.25
C ASP A 160 17.47 16.38 0.61
N GLN A 161 17.67 17.70 0.58
CA GLN A 161 18.96 18.30 0.95
C GLN A 161 19.24 18.31 2.46
N MET A 162 18.25 17.95 3.28
CA MET A 162 18.39 17.81 4.73
C MET A 162 19.01 16.46 5.12
N SER A 163 18.87 15.46 4.27
CA SER A 163 19.47 14.15 4.43
C SER A 163 20.99 14.24 4.40
N PRO A 164 21.71 13.73 5.43
CA PRO A 164 23.17 13.79 5.48
C PRO A 164 23.78 13.18 4.21
N PRO A 165 24.57 13.93 3.41
CA PRO A 165 25.05 13.49 2.09
C PRO A 165 25.75 12.12 2.10
N GLU A 166 26.39 11.75 3.21
CA GLU A 166 26.99 10.43 3.44
C GLU A 166 25.95 9.30 3.45
N LEU A 167 24.84 9.46 4.17
CA LEU A 167 23.74 8.49 4.21
C LEU A 167 23.05 8.37 2.86
N VAL A 168 22.92 9.49 2.15
CA VAL A 168 22.39 9.53 0.77
C VAL A 168 23.27 8.72 -0.17
N ARG A 169 24.59 8.87 -0.08
CA ARG A 169 25.55 8.11 -0.90
C ARG A 169 25.48 6.63 -0.58
N GLN A 170 25.55 6.25 0.70
CA GLN A 170 25.44 4.87 1.15
C GLN A 170 24.13 4.23 0.67
N PHE A 171 23.01 4.95 0.80
CA PHE A 171 21.71 4.47 0.33
C PHE A 171 21.68 4.30 -1.20
N LYS A 172 22.20 5.27 -1.97
CA LYS A 172 22.29 5.15 -3.43
C LYS A 172 23.19 4.00 -3.87
N ASP A 173 24.27 3.73 -3.16
CA ASP A 173 25.19 2.63 -3.47
C ASP A 173 24.56 1.26 -3.16
N VAL A 174 23.72 1.16 -2.11
CA VAL A 174 22.95 -0.05 -1.79
C VAL A 174 21.79 -0.30 -2.77
N VAL A 175 21.19 0.77 -3.33
CA VAL A 175 20.03 0.65 -4.25
C VAL A 175 20.44 0.48 -5.72
N LYS A 176 21.71 0.71 -6.07
CA LYS A 176 22.23 0.29 -7.38
C LYS A 176 22.07 -1.24 -7.50
N PRO A 177 21.52 -1.76 -8.61
CA PRO A 177 21.49 -3.20 -8.81
C PRO A 177 22.93 -3.70 -8.90
N GLU A 178 23.44 -4.35 -7.85
CA GLU A 178 24.56 -5.28 -8.03
C GLU A 178 24.03 -6.47 -8.82
N VAL A 179 24.19 -6.40 -10.15
CA VAL A 179 24.13 -7.59 -11.00
C VAL A 179 25.38 -8.41 -10.68
N ARG A 180 25.28 -9.30 -9.70
CA ARG A 180 26.16 -10.47 -9.62
C ARG A 180 25.46 -11.62 -10.32
N ILE A 181 25.86 -11.86 -11.56
CA ILE A 181 25.68 -13.17 -12.19
C ILE A 181 26.65 -14.11 -11.45
N LEU A 182 26.08 -15.05 -10.69
CA LEU A 182 26.71 -16.34 -10.43
C LEU A 182 25.86 -17.39 -11.13
#